data_AF-A0A4Q7KCJ5-F1
#
_entry.id   AF-A0A4Q7KCJ5-F1
#
_cell.length_a   1.000
_cell.length_b   1.000
_cell.length_c   1.000
_cell.angle_alpha   90.00
_cell.angle_beta   90.00
_cell.angle_gamma   90.00
#
_symmetry.space_group_name_H-M   'P 1'
#
loop_
_entity.id
_entity.type
_entity.pdbx_description
1 polymer ?
#
loop_
_entity_poly.entity_id
_entity_poly.type
_entity_poly.pdbx_seq_one_letter_code
_entity_poly.pdbx_strand_id
1 'polypeptide(L)'
;MSPNREELGKWRALADTGGVLGITSLPDAIDAFLGTPAPKGNPATLRTMAGEYRKIATDADRTQADTDKLATQWLPEVWRGEAACNATDVVTAVAHELDHTVDVYNKAGGELDKLAASVEDAQRKHAGSRDPLHRAKNELGDDFDWARYERARTIALPGMDAVLAGIDTAKSAEETAARQFTDYSTQARANQLGSGHLSDSERLVLSQAAVPGGPHADNLILSHNEAARANSRLDELPAGERARFEALLDNAKSPEEKAYLMKALAAGHPIDKVEQFGGQINGRDPVWLRDHLTPVYTPDGDRKPGEETEVTYGCSTTQWEQDGPTCVASSTVTARAMTDPLYSMYLTTGGHPDDPAQTCPDAFNRRLEAEQRRVYDDNRPWYADNPEWAGGYDGMKRDEGLEAANEEIGPPTGIEYEHRELEDAGDRRDVLDEVERAVDEGKPVPVQVTGDDGGHQMMIVGHEGDMLQIYNPWGELVWVTEDQFVNGGMDAAADGLPNTDGVHIPK
;
A
#
# COMPACT_ATOMS: atom_id res chain seq x y z
N MET A 1 -4.78 25.78 14.57
CA MET A 1 -6.09 26.08 15.18
C MET A 1 -7.05 26.44 14.06
N SER A 2 -7.62 25.41 13.45
CA SER A 2 -8.70 25.51 12.48
C SER A 2 -9.96 26.00 13.18
N PRO A 3 -10.85 26.74 12.50
CA PRO A 3 -12.15 27.11 13.08
C PRO A 3 -12.91 25.86 13.53
N ASN A 4 -13.67 25.96 14.63
CA ASN A 4 -14.42 24.83 15.17
C ASN A 4 -15.60 24.47 14.24
N ARG A 5 -15.33 23.65 13.22
CA ARG A 5 -16.30 23.22 12.18
C ARG A 5 -17.56 22.64 12.78
N GLU A 6 -17.43 21.84 13.83
CA GLU A 6 -18.55 21.20 14.52
C GLU A 6 -19.49 22.25 15.14
N GLU A 7 -18.91 23.26 15.78
CA GLU A 7 -19.67 24.38 16.37
C GLU A 7 -20.36 25.24 15.30
N LEU A 8 -19.66 25.53 14.19
CA LEU A 8 -20.27 26.23 13.05
C LEU A 8 -21.38 25.40 12.38
N GLY A 9 -21.24 24.08 12.33
CA GLY A 9 -22.29 23.17 11.87
C GLY A 9 -23.53 23.22 12.76
N LYS A 10 -23.35 23.28 14.09
CA LYS A 10 -24.45 23.49 15.05
C LYS A 10 -25.15 24.82 14.81
N TRP A 11 -24.40 25.90 14.63
CA TRP A 11 -24.95 27.21 14.29
C TRP A 11 -25.71 27.21 12.96
N ARG A 12 -25.18 26.53 11.94
CA ARG A 12 -25.82 26.39 10.63
C ARG A 12 -27.13 25.61 10.72
N ALA A 13 -27.16 24.53 11.49
CA ALA A 13 -28.37 23.75 11.73
C ALA A 13 -29.43 24.56 12.48
N LEU A 14 -29.02 25.30 13.53
CA LEU A 14 -29.91 26.19 14.28
C LEU A 14 -30.49 27.30 13.40
N ALA A 15 -29.67 27.95 12.56
CA ALA A 15 -30.13 28.96 11.61
C ALA A 15 -31.10 28.40 10.55
N ASP A 16 -31.04 27.09 10.28
CA ASP A 16 -31.98 26.41 9.39
C ASP A 16 -33.29 26.03 10.09
N THR A 17 -33.31 25.92 11.41
CA THR A 17 -34.55 25.58 12.13
C THR A 17 -35.61 26.68 11.94
N GLY A 18 -36.85 26.27 11.68
CA GLY A 18 -38.00 27.18 11.72
C GLY A 18 -38.42 27.53 13.16
N GLY A 19 -39.30 28.53 13.31
CA GLY A 19 -39.89 28.89 14.60
C GLY A 19 -38.95 29.68 15.52
N VAL A 20 -39.29 29.74 16.83
CA VAL A 20 -38.65 30.66 17.79
C VAL A 20 -37.14 30.43 17.93
N LEU A 21 -36.69 29.16 17.88
CA LEU A 21 -35.27 28.82 18.02
C LEU A 21 -34.42 29.33 16.84
N GLY A 22 -34.92 29.23 15.60
CA GLY A 22 -34.27 29.81 14.43
C GLY A 22 -34.24 31.33 14.45
N ILE A 23 -35.37 31.94 14.84
CA ILE A 23 -35.51 33.40 14.95
C ILE A 23 -34.44 33.98 15.88
N THR A 24 -34.24 33.36 17.05
CA THR A 24 -33.28 33.85 18.04
C THR A 24 -31.83 33.54 17.69
N SER A 25 -31.57 32.51 16.89
CA SER A 25 -30.19 32.02 16.64
C SER A 25 -29.56 32.56 15.35
N LEU A 26 -30.35 33.03 14.37
CA LEU A 26 -29.82 33.51 13.09
C LEU A 26 -28.81 34.68 13.23
N PRO A 27 -29.03 35.72 14.06
CA PRO A 27 -28.05 36.79 14.25
C PRO A 27 -26.72 36.27 14.82
N ASP A 28 -26.79 35.44 15.86
CA ASP A 28 -25.62 34.84 16.50
C ASP A 28 -24.87 33.90 15.54
N ALA A 29 -25.60 33.12 14.74
CA ALA A 29 -25.02 32.28 13.70
C ALA A 29 -24.28 33.13 12.66
N ILE A 30 -24.90 34.19 12.13
CA ILE A 30 -24.25 35.09 11.16
C ILE A 30 -22.97 35.68 11.77
N ASP A 31 -23.01 36.08 13.04
CA ASP A 31 -21.84 36.65 13.73
C ASP A 31 -20.75 35.62 13.98
N ALA A 32 -21.11 34.37 14.32
CA ALA A 32 -20.16 33.27 14.42
C ALA A 32 -19.44 33.03 13.08
N PHE A 33 -20.20 32.98 11.98
CA PHE A 33 -19.65 32.78 10.63
C PHE A 33 -18.82 33.99 10.13
N LEU A 34 -19.22 35.22 10.45
CA LEU A 34 -18.42 36.42 10.18
C LEU A 34 -17.14 36.46 11.03
N GLY A 35 -17.18 35.95 12.26
CA GLY A 35 -16.03 35.83 13.16
C GLY A 35 -15.00 34.80 12.71
N THR A 36 -15.38 33.83 11.88
CA THR A 36 -14.48 32.78 11.38
C THR A 36 -13.33 33.36 10.54
N PRO A 37 -12.06 33.08 10.91
CA PRO A 37 -10.91 33.51 10.13
C PRO A 37 -10.85 32.76 8.79
N ALA A 38 -10.20 33.37 7.80
CA ALA A 38 -9.96 32.71 6.52
C ALA A 38 -9.06 31.46 6.70
N PRO A 39 -9.24 30.43 5.85
CA PRO A 39 -8.32 29.30 5.79
C PRO A 39 -6.87 29.77 5.65
N LYS A 40 -5.99 29.24 6.51
CA LYS A 40 -4.56 29.59 6.52
C LYS A 40 -3.83 28.90 5.35
N GLY A 41 -2.66 29.43 5.02
CA GLY A 41 -1.81 28.93 3.94
C GLY A 41 -1.52 29.99 2.89
N ASN A 42 -0.40 29.85 2.19
CA ASN A 42 -0.01 30.73 1.10
C ASN A 42 0.16 29.89 -0.18
N PRO A 43 -0.84 29.88 -1.09
CA PRO A 43 -0.77 29.13 -2.34
C PRO A 43 0.47 29.48 -3.19
N ALA A 44 0.93 30.72 -3.18
CA ALA A 44 2.12 31.11 -3.94
C ALA A 44 3.41 30.51 -3.36
N THR A 45 3.51 30.40 -2.04
CA THR A 45 4.64 29.72 -1.37
C THR A 45 4.62 28.23 -1.69
N LEU A 46 3.46 27.57 -1.60
CA LEU A 46 3.32 26.14 -1.93
C LEU A 46 3.72 25.85 -3.38
N ARG A 47 3.27 26.66 -4.34
CA ARG A 47 3.68 26.54 -5.75
C ARG A 47 5.17 26.79 -5.98
N THR A 48 5.77 27.69 -5.20
CA THR A 48 7.22 27.92 -5.25
C THR A 48 7.97 26.67 -4.80
N MET A 49 7.56 26.06 -3.68
CA MET A 49 8.11 24.79 -3.21
C MET A 49 7.90 23.67 -4.24
N ALA A 50 6.69 23.56 -4.82
CA ALA A 50 6.41 22.59 -5.90
C ALA A 50 7.39 22.74 -7.07
N GLY A 51 7.70 23.98 -7.47
CA GLY A 51 8.70 24.28 -8.50
C GLY A 51 10.13 23.88 -8.09
N GLU A 52 10.50 24.03 -6.82
CA GLU A 52 11.80 23.59 -6.31
C GLU A 52 11.95 22.06 -6.34
N TYR A 53 10.91 21.32 -5.93
CA TYR A 53 10.89 19.85 -6.01
C TYR A 53 11.06 19.36 -7.45
N ARG A 54 10.30 19.93 -8.39
CA ARG A 54 10.43 19.58 -9.82
C ARG A 54 11.80 19.91 -10.41
N LYS A 55 12.45 20.97 -9.91
CA LYS A 55 13.81 21.31 -10.32
C LYS A 55 14.80 20.24 -9.85
N ILE A 56 14.67 19.77 -8.61
CA ILE A 56 15.48 18.66 -8.09
C ILE A 56 15.26 17.41 -8.94
N ALA A 57 14.00 17.06 -9.23
CA ALA A 57 13.68 15.95 -10.12
C ALA A 57 14.31 16.11 -11.51
N THR A 58 14.26 17.30 -12.11
CA THR A 58 14.90 17.56 -13.42
C THR A 58 16.43 17.41 -13.39
N ASP A 59 17.08 17.84 -12.31
CA ASP A 59 18.53 17.70 -12.17
C ASP A 59 18.94 16.25 -11.87
N ALA A 60 18.13 15.50 -11.11
CA ALA A 60 18.29 14.08 -10.86
C ALA A 60 18.10 13.25 -12.14
N ASP A 61 17.07 13.54 -12.95
CA ASP A 61 16.76 12.88 -14.23
C ASP A 61 17.93 12.97 -15.22
N ARG A 62 18.56 14.15 -15.33
CA ARG A 62 19.77 14.31 -16.14
C ARG A 62 20.93 13.44 -15.64
N THR A 63 21.11 13.40 -14.32
CA THR A 63 22.18 12.61 -13.70
C THR A 63 21.90 11.11 -13.86
N GLN A 64 20.65 10.70 -13.75
CA GLN A 64 20.17 9.34 -13.99
C GLN A 64 20.50 8.91 -15.41
N ALA A 65 20.11 9.71 -16.41
CA ALA A 65 20.32 9.37 -17.81
C ALA A 65 21.80 9.27 -18.21
N ASP A 66 22.68 10.03 -17.54
CA ASP A 66 24.13 9.93 -17.76
C ASP A 66 24.73 8.73 -17.02
N THR A 67 24.20 8.38 -15.84
CA THR A 67 24.60 7.22 -15.03
C THR A 67 24.18 5.91 -15.71
N ASP A 68 22.96 5.85 -16.25
CA ASP A 68 22.46 4.70 -17.00
C ASP A 68 23.31 4.42 -18.25
N LYS A 69 23.69 5.45 -19.02
CA LYS A 69 24.62 5.28 -20.15
C LYS A 69 25.99 4.76 -19.70
N LEU A 70 26.49 5.21 -18.55
CA LEU A 70 27.74 4.73 -18.00
C LEU A 70 27.66 3.22 -17.68
N ALA A 71 26.58 2.78 -17.05
CA ALA A 71 26.33 1.38 -16.71
C ALA A 71 26.15 0.49 -17.94
N THR A 72 25.31 0.91 -18.90
CA THR A 72 24.84 0.06 -20.00
C THR A 72 25.74 0.09 -21.23
N GLN A 73 26.49 1.18 -21.45
CA GLN A 73 27.30 1.35 -22.67
C GLN A 73 28.79 1.43 -22.35
N TRP A 74 29.21 2.37 -21.50
CA TRP A 74 30.64 2.71 -21.41
C TRP A 74 31.43 1.71 -20.58
N LEU A 75 30.96 1.32 -19.39
CA LEU A 75 31.67 0.36 -18.54
C LEU A 75 31.88 -0.99 -19.24
N PRO A 76 30.86 -1.61 -19.87
CA PRO A 76 31.03 -2.88 -20.58
C PRO A 76 31.97 -2.81 -21.80
N GLU A 77 32.09 -1.64 -22.44
CA GLU A 77 32.98 -1.43 -23.59
C GLU A 77 34.47 -1.40 -23.17
N VAL A 78 34.78 -0.79 -22.03
CA VAL A 78 36.17 -0.52 -21.63
C VAL A 78 36.72 -1.46 -20.55
N TRP A 79 35.85 -2.09 -19.76
CA TRP A 79 36.24 -2.94 -18.64
C TRP A 79 35.45 -4.25 -18.65
N ARG A 80 36.15 -5.39 -18.51
CA ARG A 80 35.56 -6.73 -18.53
C ARG A 80 36.03 -7.57 -17.35
N GLY A 81 35.20 -8.53 -16.95
CA GLY A 81 35.44 -9.45 -15.84
C GLY A 81 34.57 -9.12 -14.62
N GLU A 82 34.71 -9.91 -13.57
CA GLU A 82 33.86 -9.86 -12.37
C GLU A 82 33.86 -8.49 -11.67
N ALA A 83 35.02 -7.85 -11.57
CA ALA A 83 35.11 -6.49 -11.04
C ALA A 83 34.34 -5.45 -11.88
N ALA A 84 34.25 -5.67 -13.19
CA ALA A 84 33.44 -4.81 -14.06
C ALA A 84 31.94 -5.07 -13.87
N CYS A 85 31.53 -6.34 -13.69
CA CYS A 85 30.14 -6.68 -13.36
C CYS A 85 29.69 -6.01 -12.05
N ASN A 86 30.47 -6.15 -10.98
CA ASN A 86 30.15 -5.53 -9.69
C ASN A 86 30.08 -3.99 -9.80
N ALA A 87 30.97 -3.37 -10.59
CA ALA A 87 30.92 -1.94 -10.83
C ALA A 87 29.66 -1.53 -11.61
N THR A 88 29.29 -2.29 -12.64
CA THR A 88 28.05 -2.08 -13.38
C THR A 88 26.83 -2.20 -12.48
N ASP A 89 26.74 -3.24 -11.63
CA ASP A 89 25.61 -3.43 -10.71
C ASP A 89 25.44 -2.22 -9.78
N VAL A 90 26.55 -1.70 -9.21
CA VAL A 90 26.50 -0.50 -8.36
C VAL A 90 26.03 0.72 -9.14
N VAL A 91 26.52 0.95 -10.36
CA VAL A 91 26.12 2.12 -11.16
C VAL A 91 24.65 1.99 -11.62
N THR A 92 24.19 0.79 -11.97
CA THR A 92 22.78 0.50 -12.27
C THR A 92 21.91 0.78 -11.05
N ALA A 93 22.30 0.34 -9.85
CA ALA A 93 21.59 0.62 -8.62
C ALA A 93 21.54 2.13 -8.29
N VAL A 94 22.62 2.88 -8.57
CA VAL A 94 22.59 4.35 -8.47
C VAL A 94 21.60 4.96 -9.47
N ALA A 95 21.56 4.46 -10.71
CA ALA A 95 20.61 4.93 -11.71
C ALA A 95 19.16 4.67 -11.29
N HIS A 96 18.85 3.50 -10.73
CA HIS A 96 17.51 3.19 -10.18
C HIS A 96 17.15 4.07 -8.98
N GLU A 97 18.06 4.30 -8.05
CA GLU A 97 17.82 5.20 -6.91
C GLU A 97 17.59 6.66 -7.37
N LEU A 98 18.29 7.10 -8.41
CA LEU A 98 18.05 8.42 -9.00
C LEU A 98 16.70 8.49 -9.71
N ASP A 99 16.30 7.43 -10.43
CA ASP A 99 14.98 7.34 -11.08
C ASP A 99 13.84 7.38 -10.04
N HIS A 100 13.98 6.62 -8.95
CA HIS A 100 13.09 6.69 -7.79
C HIS A 100 13.03 8.10 -7.19
N THR A 101 14.18 8.76 -7.04
CA THR A 101 14.25 10.15 -6.59
C THR A 101 13.48 11.08 -7.54
N VAL A 102 13.58 10.90 -8.86
CA VAL A 102 12.83 11.69 -9.84
C VAL A 102 11.33 11.51 -9.63
N ASP A 103 10.85 10.27 -9.49
CA ASP A 103 9.44 9.97 -9.28
C ASP A 103 8.90 10.60 -7.99
N VAL A 104 9.52 10.32 -6.85
CA VAL A 104 9.11 10.83 -5.53
C VAL A 104 9.07 12.36 -5.50
N TYR A 105 10.07 13.04 -6.06
CA TYR A 105 10.08 14.51 -6.07
C TYR A 105 9.04 15.10 -7.04
N ASN A 106 8.75 14.43 -8.15
CA ASN A 106 7.66 14.84 -9.05
C ASN A 106 6.28 14.66 -8.38
N LYS A 107 6.04 13.53 -7.73
CA LYS A 107 4.83 13.24 -6.95
C LYS A 107 4.63 14.28 -5.84
N ALA A 108 5.66 14.53 -5.03
CA ALA A 108 5.66 15.58 -4.00
C ALA A 108 5.38 17.00 -4.56
N GLY A 109 5.97 17.35 -5.69
CA GLY A 109 5.69 18.62 -6.37
C GLY A 109 4.24 18.72 -6.87
N GLY A 110 3.69 17.62 -7.39
CA GLY A 110 2.28 17.53 -7.78
C GLY A 110 1.33 17.72 -6.61
N GLU A 111 1.61 17.09 -5.47
CA GLU A 111 0.79 17.17 -4.27
C GLU A 111 0.78 18.60 -3.67
N LEU A 112 1.92 19.29 -3.67
CA LEU A 112 1.99 20.71 -3.26
C LEU A 112 1.12 21.62 -4.14
N ASP A 113 1.03 21.34 -5.45
CA ASP A 113 0.16 22.10 -6.33
C ASP A 113 -1.33 21.83 -6.09
N LYS A 114 -1.70 20.57 -5.82
CA LYS A 114 -3.06 20.21 -5.40
C LYS A 114 -3.43 20.92 -4.10
N LEU A 115 -2.56 20.86 -3.08
CA LEU A 115 -2.75 21.56 -1.82
C LEU A 115 -2.88 23.08 -2.03
N ALA A 116 -2.02 23.67 -2.87
CA ALA A 116 -2.10 25.09 -3.20
C ALA A 116 -3.45 25.46 -3.84
N ALA A 117 -3.94 24.65 -4.78
CA ALA A 117 -5.23 24.84 -5.43
C ALA A 117 -6.40 24.74 -4.43
N SER A 118 -6.38 23.75 -3.53
CA SER A 118 -7.40 23.55 -2.49
C SER A 118 -7.41 24.68 -1.45
N VAL A 119 -6.23 25.16 -1.01
CA VAL A 119 -6.13 26.33 -0.12
C VAL A 119 -6.67 27.58 -0.82
N GLU A 120 -6.33 27.80 -2.09
CA GLU A 120 -6.86 28.92 -2.85
C GLU A 120 -8.39 28.84 -3.00
N ASP A 121 -8.92 27.65 -3.27
CA ASP A 121 -10.36 27.43 -3.39
C ASP A 121 -11.09 27.67 -2.06
N ALA A 122 -10.54 27.16 -0.96
CA ALA A 122 -11.04 27.40 0.38
C ALA A 122 -11.04 28.90 0.73
N GLN A 123 -9.98 29.63 0.37
CA GLN A 123 -9.88 31.09 0.56
C GLN A 123 -10.90 31.84 -0.31
N ARG A 124 -11.14 31.41 -1.56
CA ARG A 124 -12.17 31.99 -2.43
C ARG A 124 -13.58 31.76 -1.89
N LYS A 125 -13.90 30.53 -1.46
CA LYS A 125 -15.19 30.18 -0.81
C LYS A 125 -15.42 31.05 0.44
N HIS A 126 -14.41 31.19 1.28
CA HIS A 126 -14.48 32.06 2.47
C HIS A 126 -14.67 33.53 2.11
N ALA A 127 -13.87 34.08 1.19
CA ALA A 127 -14.00 35.48 0.76
C ALA A 127 -15.38 35.76 0.13
N GLY A 128 -15.86 34.86 -0.74
CA GLY A 128 -17.17 34.96 -1.38
C GLY A 128 -18.36 34.86 -0.41
N SER A 129 -18.16 34.26 0.78
CA SER A 129 -19.21 34.18 1.81
C SER A 129 -19.45 35.49 2.56
N ARG A 130 -18.47 36.41 2.58
CA ARG A 130 -18.52 37.62 3.40
C ARG A 130 -19.65 38.55 3.01
N ASP A 131 -19.82 38.81 1.72
CA ASP A 131 -20.84 39.72 1.21
C ASP A 131 -22.28 39.24 1.49
N PRO A 132 -22.66 37.98 1.20
CA PRO A 132 -23.94 37.42 1.63
C PRO A 132 -24.17 37.56 3.14
N LEU A 133 -23.19 37.20 3.98
CA LEU A 133 -23.34 37.24 5.43
C LEU A 133 -23.52 38.66 5.97
N HIS A 134 -22.77 39.64 5.45
CA HIS A 134 -22.96 41.05 5.80
C HIS A 134 -24.32 41.59 5.33
N ARG A 135 -24.79 41.23 4.13
CA ARG A 135 -26.13 41.61 3.66
C ARG A 135 -27.23 41.00 4.51
N ALA A 136 -27.11 39.73 4.87
CA ALA A 136 -28.05 39.07 5.76
C ALA A 136 -28.11 39.76 7.13
N LYS A 137 -26.94 40.12 7.70
CA LYS A 137 -26.87 40.90 8.94
C LYS A 137 -27.60 42.24 8.83
N ASN A 138 -27.44 42.94 7.72
CA ASN A 138 -28.10 44.23 7.48
C ASN A 138 -29.61 44.10 7.28
N GLU A 139 -30.10 43.01 6.67
CA GLU A 139 -31.54 42.77 6.51
C GLU A 139 -32.26 42.58 7.85
N LEU A 140 -31.60 42.01 8.86
CA LEU A 140 -32.21 41.76 10.17
C LEU A 140 -32.64 43.04 10.90
N GLY A 141 -31.86 44.12 10.79
CA GLY A 141 -32.17 45.41 11.44
C GLY A 141 -32.30 45.33 12.98
N ASP A 142 -32.78 46.43 13.59
CA ASP A 142 -32.92 46.53 15.06
C ASP A 142 -34.27 46.01 15.58
N ASP A 143 -35.31 46.05 14.74
CA ASP A 143 -36.67 45.60 15.06
C ASP A 143 -37.02 44.31 14.32
N PHE A 144 -37.65 43.36 15.00
CA PHE A 144 -38.04 42.09 14.39
C PHE A 144 -39.15 42.25 13.34
N ASP A 145 -38.86 41.82 12.11
CA ASP A 145 -39.80 41.72 11.00
C ASP A 145 -39.65 40.35 10.32
N TRP A 146 -40.76 39.61 10.20
CA TRP A 146 -40.76 38.25 9.67
C TRP A 146 -40.27 38.16 8.21
N ALA A 147 -40.67 39.13 7.37
CA ALA A 147 -40.29 39.12 5.96
C ALA A 147 -38.81 39.45 5.77
N ARG A 148 -38.26 40.34 6.62
CA ARG A 148 -36.82 40.62 6.70
C ARG A 148 -36.03 39.42 7.20
N TYR A 149 -36.51 38.76 8.25
CA TYR A 149 -35.89 37.54 8.77
C TYR A 149 -35.76 36.47 7.68
N GLU A 150 -36.84 36.16 6.94
CA GLU A 150 -36.79 35.11 5.93
C GLU A 150 -35.85 35.45 4.76
N ARG A 151 -35.78 36.74 4.38
CA ARG A 151 -34.79 37.21 3.39
C ARG A 151 -33.37 37.09 3.91
N ALA A 152 -33.10 37.52 5.15
CA ALA A 152 -31.81 37.40 5.78
C ALA A 152 -31.37 35.93 5.84
N ARG A 153 -32.27 35.03 6.24
CA ARG A 153 -32.03 33.58 6.27
C ARG A 153 -31.68 33.04 4.88
N THR A 154 -32.50 33.34 3.86
CA THR A 154 -32.26 32.92 2.47
C THR A 154 -30.90 33.38 1.94
N ILE A 155 -30.43 34.56 2.34
CA ILE A 155 -29.12 35.10 1.93
C ILE A 155 -27.98 34.47 2.76
N ALA A 156 -28.20 34.26 4.06
CA ALA A 156 -27.17 33.78 4.99
C ALA A 156 -26.81 32.32 4.75
N LEU A 157 -27.79 31.43 4.57
CA LEU A 157 -27.55 29.99 4.53
C LEU A 157 -26.54 29.56 3.45
N PRO A 158 -26.63 30.03 2.18
CA PRO A 158 -25.60 29.73 1.18
C PRO A 158 -24.21 30.29 1.54
N GLY A 159 -24.15 31.44 2.22
CA GLY A 159 -22.89 32.01 2.71
C GLY A 159 -22.26 31.16 3.82
N MET A 160 -23.08 30.67 4.76
CA MET A 160 -22.64 29.75 5.82
C MET A 160 -22.16 28.42 5.23
N ASP A 161 -22.89 27.87 4.25
CA ASP A 161 -22.52 26.64 3.54
C ASP A 161 -21.17 26.80 2.82
N ALA A 162 -20.92 27.96 2.20
CA ALA A 162 -19.64 28.26 1.57
C ALA A 162 -18.48 28.32 2.57
N VAL A 163 -18.70 28.85 3.79
CA VAL A 163 -17.67 28.83 4.86
C VAL A 163 -17.37 27.40 5.28
N LEU A 164 -18.40 26.59 5.56
CA LEU A 164 -18.23 25.18 5.94
C LEU A 164 -17.50 24.39 4.84
N ALA A 165 -17.94 24.52 3.60
CA ALA A 165 -17.29 23.88 2.46
C ALA A 165 -15.83 24.31 2.30
N GLY A 166 -15.51 25.59 2.56
CA GLY A 166 -14.13 26.09 2.55
C GLY A 166 -13.27 25.46 3.64
N ILE A 167 -13.80 25.31 4.85
CA ILE A 167 -13.13 24.63 5.97
C ILE A 167 -12.87 23.16 5.61
N ASP A 168 -13.90 22.46 5.15
CA ASP A 168 -13.83 21.04 4.81
C ASP A 168 -12.83 20.80 3.65
N THR A 169 -12.82 21.68 2.64
CA THR A 169 -11.86 21.63 1.51
C THR A 169 -10.42 21.77 2.00
N ALA A 170 -10.14 22.76 2.87
CA ALA A 170 -8.79 22.99 3.36
C ALA A 170 -8.31 21.85 4.27
N LYS A 171 -9.19 21.36 5.16
CA LYS A 171 -8.87 20.28 6.10
C LYS A 171 -8.56 18.98 5.35
N SER A 172 -9.45 18.56 4.43
CA SER A 172 -9.25 17.34 3.65
C SER A 172 -7.96 17.41 2.82
N ALA A 173 -7.67 18.55 2.19
CA ALA A 173 -6.44 18.71 1.42
C ALA A 173 -5.17 18.67 2.30
N GLU A 174 -5.23 19.23 3.52
CA GLU A 174 -4.12 19.14 4.49
C GLU A 174 -3.88 17.69 4.93
N GLU A 175 -4.93 16.95 5.25
CA GLU A 175 -4.86 15.54 5.66
C GLU A 175 -4.32 14.67 4.53
N THR A 176 -4.84 14.81 3.31
CA THR A 176 -4.31 14.10 2.12
C THR A 176 -2.84 14.43 1.88
N ALA A 177 -2.46 15.70 1.86
CA ALA A 177 -1.07 16.08 1.62
C ALA A 177 -0.14 15.54 2.72
N ALA A 178 -0.55 15.60 3.99
CA ALA A 178 0.25 15.08 5.10
C ALA A 178 0.49 13.56 5.00
N ARG A 179 -0.55 12.79 4.62
CA ARG A 179 -0.44 11.35 4.37
C ARG A 179 0.52 11.06 3.21
N GLN A 180 0.30 11.70 2.06
CA GLN A 180 1.15 11.54 0.87
C GLN A 180 2.62 11.91 1.14
N PHE A 181 2.90 12.99 1.89
CA PHE A 181 4.26 13.34 2.27
C PHE A 181 4.91 12.34 3.25
N THR A 182 4.10 11.71 4.10
CA THR A 182 4.58 10.65 4.99
C THR A 182 4.93 9.42 4.16
N ASP A 183 4.07 9.02 3.23
CA ASP A 183 4.30 7.95 2.26
C ASP A 183 5.59 8.18 1.44
N TYR A 184 5.74 9.34 0.81
CA TYR A 184 6.97 9.70 0.07
C TYR A 184 8.23 9.65 0.94
N SER A 185 8.12 10.03 2.22
CA SER A 185 9.24 9.92 3.16
C SER A 185 9.54 8.46 3.53
N THR A 186 8.53 7.59 3.60
CA THR A 186 8.69 6.16 3.86
C THR A 186 9.33 5.48 2.66
N GLN A 187 8.83 5.72 1.44
CA GLN A 187 9.41 5.22 0.20
C GLN A 187 10.88 5.65 0.03
N ALA A 188 11.22 6.90 0.36
CA ALA A 188 12.60 7.38 0.32
C ALA A 188 13.52 6.71 1.36
N ARG A 189 12.97 6.12 2.42
CA ARG A 189 13.71 5.39 3.46
C ARG A 189 13.70 3.89 3.25
N ALA A 190 12.73 3.37 2.50
CA ALA A 190 12.51 1.93 2.34
C ALA A 190 13.77 1.21 1.83
N ASN A 191 14.56 1.90 1.01
CA ASN A 191 15.77 1.37 0.38
C ASN A 191 17.03 1.43 1.27
N GLN A 192 16.94 1.82 2.55
CA GLN A 192 18.11 1.90 3.42
C GLN A 192 18.39 0.60 4.18
N LEU A 193 19.42 -0.13 3.75
CA LEU A 193 19.98 -1.26 4.51
C LEU A 193 20.94 -0.77 5.63
N GLY A 194 20.77 -1.31 6.84
CA GLY A 194 21.44 -0.84 8.06
C GLY A 194 22.60 -1.69 8.58
N SER A 195 23.00 -2.78 7.92
CA SER A 195 24.02 -3.70 8.47
C SER A 195 25.44 -3.11 8.43
N GLY A 196 26.19 -3.32 9.52
CA GLY A 196 27.63 -3.05 9.59
C GLY A 196 28.51 -4.12 8.93
N HIS A 197 27.89 -5.20 8.41
CA HIS A 197 28.58 -6.30 7.75
C HIS A 197 28.52 -6.23 6.22
N LEU A 198 27.71 -5.32 5.67
CA LEU A 198 27.63 -5.06 4.23
C LEU A 198 28.31 -3.74 3.89
N SER A 199 29.05 -3.70 2.78
CA SER A 199 29.59 -2.44 2.25
C SER A 199 28.47 -1.52 1.78
N ASP A 200 28.73 -0.21 1.70
CA ASP A 200 27.76 0.78 1.20
C ASP A 200 27.25 0.43 -0.20
N SER A 201 28.14 -0.09 -1.06
CA SER A 201 27.80 -0.55 -2.40
C SER A 201 26.88 -1.77 -2.41
N GLU A 202 27.13 -2.76 -1.54
CA GLU A 202 26.28 -3.95 -1.46
C GLU A 202 24.90 -3.61 -0.91
N ARG A 203 24.85 -2.70 0.06
CA ARG A 203 23.60 -2.19 0.61
C ARG A 203 22.76 -1.51 -0.45
N LEU A 204 23.37 -0.67 -1.29
CA LEU A 204 22.65 -0.03 -2.40
C LEU A 204 22.19 -1.04 -3.47
N VAL A 205 23.05 -1.99 -3.86
CA VAL A 205 22.70 -2.98 -4.88
C VAL A 205 21.56 -3.88 -4.40
N LEU A 206 21.60 -4.33 -3.14
CA LEU A 206 20.56 -5.16 -2.55
C LEU A 206 19.23 -4.43 -2.40
N SER A 207 19.24 -3.15 -2.04
CA SER A 207 18.02 -2.37 -1.91
C SER A 207 17.36 -2.04 -3.24
N GLN A 208 18.10 -2.13 -4.34
CA GLN A 208 17.64 -1.88 -5.71
C GLN A 208 17.51 -3.18 -6.52
N ALA A 209 17.50 -4.35 -5.86
CA ALA A 209 17.24 -5.61 -6.56
C ALA A 209 15.72 -5.80 -6.70
N ALA A 210 15.25 -5.91 -7.95
CA ALA A 210 13.83 -5.99 -8.27
C ALA A 210 13.52 -7.16 -9.21
N VAL A 211 12.29 -7.66 -9.19
CA VAL A 211 11.82 -8.62 -10.20
C VAL A 211 11.53 -7.92 -11.53
N PRO A 212 11.82 -8.56 -12.68
CA PRO A 212 11.57 -7.96 -13.99
C PRO A 212 10.10 -8.04 -14.43
N GLY A 213 9.71 -7.18 -15.37
CA GLY A 213 8.41 -7.24 -16.06
C GLY A 213 7.40 -6.18 -15.63
N GLY A 214 7.85 -5.18 -14.88
CA GLY A 214 7.05 -4.04 -14.47
C GLY A 214 7.91 -2.89 -13.91
N PRO A 215 7.26 -1.85 -13.34
CA PRO A 215 7.96 -0.73 -12.72
C PRO A 215 8.91 -1.18 -11.61
N HIS A 216 10.15 -0.68 -11.61
CA HIS A 216 11.22 -1.16 -10.73
C HIS A 216 10.90 -0.96 -9.24
N ALA A 217 10.44 0.24 -8.87
CA ALA A 217 10.14 0.61 -7.49
C ALA A 217 9.05 -0.26 -6.84
N ASP A 218 8.09 -0.74 -7.65
CA ASP A 218 6.94 -1.54 -7.18
C ASP A 218 7.24 -3.05 -7.16
N ASN A 219 8.46 -3.43 -7.57
CA ASN A 219 8.87 -4.81 -7.75
C ASN A 219 10.16 -5.15 -7.01
N LEU A 220 10.56 -4.33 -6.03
CA LEU A 220 11.70 -4.63 -5.17
C LEU A 220 11.53 -5.98 -4.48
N ILE A 221 12.58 -6.80 -4.48
CA ILE A 221 12.55 -8.16 -3.91
C ILE A 221 12.49 -8.12 -2.38
N LEU A 222 13.21 -7.17 -1.78
CA LEU A 222 13.25 -6.95 -0.34
C LEU A 222 12.41 -5.73 0.02
N SER A 223 11.41 -5.91 0.87
CA SER A 223 10.82 -4.79 1.58
C SER A 223 11.79 -4.20 2.60
N HIS A 224 11.55 -2.97 3.05
CA HIS A 224 12.36 -2.34 4.11
C HIS A 224 12.42 -3.19 5.39
N ASN A 225 11.28 -3.72 5.80
CA ASN A 225 11.18 -4.54 7.00
C ASN A 225 11.89 -5.89 6.82
N GLU A 226 11.79 -6.52 5.63
CA GLU A 226 12.56 -7.73 5.32
C GLU A 226 14.07 -7.47 5.37
N ALA A 227 14.52 -6.37 4.78
CA ALA A 227 15.88 -5.87 4.85
C ALA A 227 16.36 -5.66 6.30
N ALA A 228 15.55 -5.02 7.15
CA ALA A 228 15.85 -4.80 8.57
C ALA A 228 15.94 -6.12 9.35
N ARG A 229 15.01 -7.05 9.13
CA ARG A 229 15.03 -8.39 9.77
C ARG A 229 16.23 -9.21 9.31
N ALA A 230 16.53 -9.21 8.01
CA ALA A 230 17.71 -9.89 7.46
C ALA A 230 19.00 -9.36 8.12
N ASN A 231 19.11 -8.05 8.30
CA ASN A 231 20.25 -7.43 8.98
C ASN A 231 20.35 -7.86 10.45
N SER A 232 19.25 -7.79 11.22
CA SER A 232 19.26 -8.23 12.62
C SER A 232 19.70 -9.69 12.74
N ARG A 233 19.15 -10.55 11.87
CA ARG A 233 19.51 -11.97 11.86
C ARG A 233 20.97 -12.18 11.47
N LEU A 234 21.48 -11.46 10.47
CA LEU A 234 22.88 -11.52 10.05
C LEU A 234 23.83 -11.14 11.19
N ASP A 235 23.49 -10.11 11.97
CA ASP A 235 24.26 -9.65 13.12
C ASP A 235 24.22 -10.67 14.28
N GLU A 236 23.13 -11.43 14.41
CA GLU A 236 22.91 -12.47 15.42
C GLU A 236 23.55 -13.83 15.07
N LEU A 237 23.91 -14.07 13.80
CA LEU A 237 24.48 -15.33 13.37
C LEU A 237 25.81 -15.64 14.07
N PRO A 238 26.03 -16.89 14.51
CA PRO A 238 27.36 -17.34 14.93
C PRO A 238 28.40 -17.11 13.84
N ALA A 239 29.64 -16.75 14.21
CA ALA A 239 30.68 -16.35 13.24
C ALA A 239 30.91 -17.36 12.09
N GLY A 240 30.77 -18.67 12.36
CA GLY A 240 30.88 -19.71 11.33
C GLY A 240 29.70 -19.75 10.37
N GLU A 241 28.48 -19.57 10.87
CA GLU A 241 27.26 -19.48 10.04
C GLU A 241 27.20 -18.17 9.26
N ARG A 242 27.64 -17.07 9.87
CA ARG A 242 27.77 -15.79 9.19
C ARG A 242 28.75 -15.88 8.02
N ALA A 243 29.95 -16.44 8.23
CA ALA A 243 30.93 -16.60 7.15
C ALA A 243 30.41 -17.48 6.01
N ARG A 244 29.56 -18.48 6.32
CA ARG A 244 28.89 -19.31 5.31
C ARG A 244 27.87 -18.50 4.51
N PHE A 245 27.07 -17.69 5.18
CA PHE A 245 26.10 -16.82 4.51
C PHE A 245 26.77 -15.71 3.67
N GLU A 246 27.81 -15.06 4.19
CA GLU A 246 28.64 -14.12 3.43
C GLU A 246 29.22 -14.78 2.17
N ALA A 247 29.71 -16.02 2.28
CA ALA A 247 30.16 -16.78 1.12
C ALA A 247 29.04 -17.09 0.11
N LEU A 248 27.78 -17.24 0.53
CA LEU A 248 26.65 -17.36 -0.40
C LEU A 248 26.45 -16.05 -1.18
N LEU A 249 26.45 -14.91 -0.47
CA LEU A 249 26.30 -13.59 -1.09
C LEU A 249 27.45 -13.28 -2.07
N ASP A 250 28.68 -13.68 -1.74
CA ASP A 250 29.84 -13.53 -2.61
C ASP A 250 29.75 -14.42 -3.86
N ASN A 251 29.17 -15.62 -3.75
CA ASN A 251 29.08 -16.59 -4.85
C ASN A 251 27.85 -16.40 -5.75
N ALA A 252 26.86 -15.64 -5.32
CA ALA A 252 25.67 -15.28 -6.09
C ALA A 252 26.06 -14.61 -7.43
N LYS A 253 25.30 -14.89 -8.49
CA LYS A 253 25.60 -14.44 -9.86
C LYS A 253 24.84 -13.19 -10.27
N SER A 254 23.88 -12.74 -9.46
CA SER A 254 23.13 -11.51 -9.69
C SER A 254 22.71 -10.82 -8.38
N PRO A 255 22.37 -9.52 -8.43
CA PRO A 255 21.75 -8.82 -7.30
C PRO A 255 20.47 -9.50 -6.78
N GLU A 256 19.64 -10.03 -7.67
CA GLU A 256 18.37 -10.70 -7.33
C GLU A 256 18.62 -11.97 -6.53
N GLU A 257 19.61 -12.79 -6.90
CA GLU A 257 20.00 -13.96 -6.10
C GLU A 257 20.39 -13.55 -4.68
N LYS A 258 21.20 -12.49 -4.54
CA LYS A 258 21.60 -11.97 -3.22
C LYS A 258 20.38 -11.48 -2.42
N ALA A 259 19.45 -10.79 -3.08
CA ALA A 259 18.23 -10.30 -2.45
C ALA A 259 17.32 -11.44 -1.97
N TYR A 260 17.15 -12.51 -2.75
CA TYR A 260 16.39 -13.69 -2.30
C TYR A 260 17.09 -14.46 -1.17
N LEU A 261 18.42 -14.51 -1.14
CA LEU A 261 19.16 -15.06 0.00
C LEU A 261 18.91 -14.24 1.28
N MET A 262 18.92 -12.91 1.18
CA MET A 262 18.57 -12.01 2.28
C MET A 262 17.12 -12.18 2.71
N LYS A 263 16.19 -12.36 1.75
CA LYS A 263 14.76 -12.58 2.03
C LYS A 263 14.52 -13.91 2.74
N ALA A 264 15.21 -14.98 2.31
CA ALA A 264 15.19 -16.27 3.00
C ALA A 264 15.73 -16.17 4.43
N LEU A 265 16.79 -15.39 4.65
CA LEU A 265 17.28 -15.10 5.99
C LEU A 265 16.24 -14.31 6.80
N ALA A 266 15.63 -13.26 6.23
CA ALA A 266 14.59 -12.45 6.88
C ALA A 266 13.39 -13.31 7.35
N ALA A 267 12.98 -14.27 6.52
CA ALA A 267 11.95 -15.27 6.80
C ALA A 267 12.31 -16.25 7.93
N GLY A 268 13.55 -16.20 8.41
CA GLY A 268 14.00 -16.93 9.59
C GLY A 268 14.44 -18.36 9.34
N HIS A 269 14.76 -18.69 8.09
CA HIS A 269 15.31 -20.00 7.76
C HIS A 269 16.72 -20.19 8.34
N PRO A 270 17.05 -21.39 8.84
CA PRO A 270 18.40 -21.69 9.28
C PRO A 270 19.39 -21.69 8.10
N ILE A 271 20.66 -21.36 8.35
CA ILE A 271 21.67 -21.22 7.29
C ILE A 271 21.82 -22.47 6.42
N ASP A 272 21.68 -23.67 6.98
CA ASP A 272 21.73 -24.91 6.19
C ASP A 272 20.64 -24.97 5.10
N LYS A 273 19.45 -24.42 5.38
CA LYS A 273 18.34 -24.32 4.42
C LYS A 273 18.57 -23.20 3.42
N VAL A 274 19.09 -22.06 3.88
CA VAL A 274 19.44 -20.93 3.00
C VAL A 274 20.55 -21.31 2.03
N GLU A 275 21.54 -22.11 2.43
CA GLU A 275 22.58 -22.63 1.53
C GLU A 275 22.01 -23.59 0.48
N GLN A 276 21.12 -24.50 0.88
CA GLN A 276 20.46 -25.41 -0.05
C GLN A 276 19.67 -24.63 -1.11
N PHE A 277 18.91 -23.64 -0.65
CA PHE A 277 18.15 -22.73 -1.51
C PHE A 277 19.08 -21.93 -2.43
N GLY A 278 20.16 -21.37 -1.89
CA GLY A 278 21.19 -20.67 -2.65
C GLY A 278 21.75 -21.52 -3.80
N GLY A 279 22.00 -22.80 -3.55
CA GLY A 279 22.43 -23.75 -4.59
C GLY A 279 21.39 -23.99 -5.69
N GLN A 280 20.09 -23.88 -5.39
CA GLN A 280 19.01 -24.05 -6.35
C GLN A 280 18.82 -22.83 -7.26
N ILE A 281 19.05 -21.64 -6.73
CA ILE A 281 18.87 -20.36 -7.44
C ILE A 281 20.14 -19.85 -8.13
N ASN A 282 21.31 -20.43 -7.84
CA ASN A 282 22.57 -19.91 -8.34
C ASN A 282 22.68 -19.98 -9.88
N GLY A 283 23.01 -18.85 -10.50
CA GLY A 283 23.12 -18.68 -11.93
C GLY A 283 21.80 -18.68 -12.69
N ARG A 284 20.65 -18.58 -12.01
CA ARG A 284 19.33 -18.50 -12.67
C ARG A 284 19.10 -17.09 -13.18
N ASP A 285 18.44 -16.96 -14.32
CA ASP A 285 18.11 -15.64 -14.84
C ASP A 285 16.98 -14.98 -14.02
N PRO A 286 16.89 -13.63 -14.02
CA PRO A 286 15.90 -12.92 -13.20
C PRO A 286 14.43 -13.25 -13.49
N VAL A 287 14.09 -13.63 -14.74
CA VAL A 287 12.71 -14.02 -15.08
C VAL A 287 12.38 -15.37 -14.45
N TRP A 288 13.31 -16.33 -14.51
CA TRP A 288 13.16 -17.59 -13.80
C TRP A 288 12.99 -17.38 -12.29
N LEU A 289 13.81 -16.51 -11.68
CA LEU A 289 13.71 -16.20 -10.25
C LEU A 289 12.34 -15.63 -9.89
N ARG A 290 11.84 -14.63 -10.64
CA ARG A 290 10.48 -14.10 -10.47
C ARG A 290 9.44 -15.20 -10.53
N ASP A 291 9.44 -15.97 -11.61
CA ASP A 291 8.41 -16.98 -11.89
C ASP A 291 8.31 -18.05 -10.80
N HIS A 292 9.40 -18.32 -10.06
CA HIS A 292 9.44 -19.38 -9.05
C HIS A 292 9.41 -18.88 -7.60
N LEU A 293 9.73 -17.60 -7.37
CA LEU A 293 9.96 -17.04 -6.04
C LEU A 293 9.02 -15.89 -5.67
N THR A 294 8.47 -15.19 -6.66
CA THR A 294 7.59 -14.02 -6.45
C THR A 294 6.28 -14.24 -7.18
N PRO A 295 5.26 -14.82 -6.52
CA PRO A 295 4.00 -15.17 -7.16
C PRO A 295 3.22 -13.95 -7.63
N VAL A 296 3.31 -12.85 -6.88
CA VAL A 296 2.60 -11.59 -7.11
C VAL A 296 3.65 -10.52 -7.37
N TYR A 297 3.57 -9.90 -8.54
CA TYR A 297 4.38 -8.74 -8.94
C TYR A 297 3.49 -7.77 -9.72
N THR A 298 3.90 -6.51 -9.81
CA THR A 298 3.13 -5.51 -10.56
C THR A 298 3.65 -5.42 -11.99
N PRO A 299 2.89 -5.85 -13.02
CA PRO A 299 3.36 -5.79 -14.39
C PRO A 299 3.35 -4.36 -14.96
N ASP A 300 4.00 -4.19 -16.11
CA ASP A 300 3.91 -2.96 -16.89
C ASP A 300 2.48 -2.68 -17.36
N GLY A 301 2.02 -1.44 -17.22
CA GLY A 301 0.70 -1.02 -17.71
C GLY A 301 0.16 0.22 -16.98
N ASP A 302 -0.91 0.79 -17.53
CA ASP A 302 -1.67 1.84 -16.83
C ASP A 302 -2.43 1.21 -15.66
N ARG A 303 -2.17 1.67 -14.44
CA ARG A 303 -2.94 1.29 -13.24
C ARG A 303 -4.31 1.95 -13.30
N LYS A 304 -5.37 1.17 -13.50
CA LYS A 304 -6.75 1.67 -13.47
C LYS A 304 -7.53 0.99 -12.36
N PRO A 305 -8.27 1.75 -11.53
CA PRO A 305 -9.15 1.16 -10.54
C PRO A 305 -10.14 0.18 -11.16
N GLY A 306 -10.22 -1.03 -10.61
CA GLY A 306 -11.09 -2.11 -11.07
C GLY A 306 -10.63 -2.84 -12.33
N GLU A 307 -9.41 -2.58 -12.84
CA GLU A 307 -8.81 -3.40 -13.90
C GLU A 307 -8.14 -4.63 -13.29
N GLU A 308 -8.59 -5.82 -13.70
CA GLU A 308 -8.07 -7.11 -13.25
C GLU A 308 -6.81 -7.50 -14.03
N THR A 309 -5.85 -8.06 -13.32
CA THR A 309 -4.62 -8.62 -13.89
C THR A 309 -4.42 -10.03 -13.37
N GLU A 310 -4.35 -11.01 -14.28
CA GLU A 310 -4.15 -12.41 -13.91
C GLU A 310 -2.79 -12.64 -13.22
N VAL A 311 -2.81 -13.44 -12.15
CA VAL A 311 -1.62 -13.86 -11.38
C VAL A 311 -1.25 -15.28 -11.81
N THR A 312 -0.27 -15.40 -12.71
CA THR A 312 0.12 -16.67 -13.31
C THR A 312 1.47 -17.19 -12.82
N TYR A 313 1.58 -18.52 -12.70
CA TYR A 313 2.86 -19.19 -12.51
C TYR A 313 3.59 -19.35 -13.85
N GLY A 314 4.79 -18.77 -13.95
CA GLY A 314 5.61 -18.81 -15.16
C GLY A 314 5.02 -18.03 -16.34
N CYS A 315 5.52 -18.29 -17.53
CA CYS A 315 4.90 -17.82 -18.79
C CYS A 315 3.70 -18.70 -19.22
N SER A 316 3.08 -19.42 -18.29
CA SER A 316 1.98 -20.34 -18.54
C SER A 316 0.62 -19.65 -18.29
N THR A 317 -0.48 -20.30 -18.67
CA THR A 317 -1.84 -19.85 -18.34
C THR A 317 -2.31 -20.39 -16.98
N THR A 318 -1.40 -20.92 -16.16
CA THR A 318 -1.75 -21.52 -14.86
C THR A 318 -1.76 -20.44 -13.81
N GLN A 319 -2.92 -20.21 -13.20
CA GLN A 319 -3.13 -19.13 -12.24
C GLN A 319 -2.86 -19.60 -10.80
N TRP A 320 -2.54 -18.65 -9.93
CA TRP A 320 -2.61 -18.81 -8.49
C TRP A 320 -4.08 -18.73 -8.04
N GLU A 321 -4.90 -19.68 -8.48
CA GLU A 321 -6.33 -19.70 -8.18
C GLU A 321 -6.66 -20.65 -7.02
N GLN A 322 -7.74 -20.36 -6.30
CA GLN A 322 -8.30 -21.22 -5.27
C GLN A 322 -9.03 -22.43 -5.86
N ASP A 323 -9.03 -23.54 -5.13
CA ASP A 323 -9.94 -24.67 -5.36
C ASP A 323 -11.03 -24.72 -4.29
N GLY A 324 -12.30 -24.78 -4.70
CA GLY A 324 -13.45 -24.86 -3.78
C GLY A 324 -13.63 -23.62 -2.88
N PRO A 325 -14.26 -23.75 -1.70
CA PRO A 325 -14.56 -22.63 -0.80
C PRO A 325 -13.34 -22.23 0.07
N THR A 326 -12.16 -22.09 -0.54
CA THR A 326 -10.88 -21.92 0.17
C THR A 326 -10.32 -20.49 0.11
N CYS A 327 -11.15 -19.46 -0.12
CA CYS A 327 -10.67 -18.08 -0.32
C CYS A 327 -9.72 -17.57 0.78
N VAL A 328 -10.03 -17.85 2.05
CA VAL A 328 -9.18 -17.53 3.21
C VAL A 328 -7.83 -18.27 3.12
N ALA A 329 -7.86 -19.57 2.90
CA ALA A 329 -6.65 -20.40 2.83
C ALA A 329 -5.78 -20.06 1.60
N SER A 330 -6.39 -19.86 0.43
CA SER A 330 -5.68 -19.50 -0.81
C SER A 330 -5.02 -18.12 -0.71
N SER A 331 -5.72 -17.12 -0.17
CA SER A 331 -5.13 -15.81 0.12
C SER A 331 -3.94 -15.93 1.07
N THR A 332 -4.06 -16.75 2.11
CA THR A 332 -3.01 -16.97 3.12
C THR A 332 -1.79 -17.68 2.54
N VAL A 333 -1.99 -18.75 1.76
CA VAL A 333 -0.92 -19.50 1.08
C VAL A 333 -0.15 -18.59 0.12
N THR A 334 -0.85 -17.74 -0.63
CA THR A 334 -0.21 -16.82 -1.58
C THR A 334 0.57 -15.73 -0.86
N ALA A 335 0.03 -15.14 0.21
CA ALA A 335 0.74 -14.17 1.04
C ALA A 335 1.98 -14.75 1.72
N ARG A 336 1.92 -16.01 2.17
CA ARG A 336 3.11 -16.72 2.65
C ARG A 336 4.15 -16.90 1.53
N ALA A 337 3.73 -17.28 0.32
CA ALA A 337 4.64 -17.42 -0.81
C ALA A 337 5.29 -16.09 -1.23
N MET A 338 4.61 -14.96 -1.06
CA MET A 338 5.19 -13.62 -1.29
C MET A 338 6.30 -13.26 -0.28
N THR A 339 6.20 -13.76 0.96
CA THR A 339 7.09 -13.39 2.07
C THR A 339 8.19 -14.43 2.34
N ASP A 340 7.98 -15.69 1.93
CA ASP A 340 8.93 -16.80 2.09
C ASP A 340 9.34 -17.39 0.73
N PRO A 341 10.53 -17.05 0.21
CA PRO A 341 10.97 -17.53 -1.10
C PRO A 341 11.26 -19.04 -1.12
N LEU A 342 11.52 -19.69 0.02
CA LEU A 342 11.68 -21.14 0.08
C LEU A 342 10.32 -21.84 -0.03
N TYR A 343 9.29 -21.27 0.58
CA TYR A 343 7.92 -21.77 0.43
C TYR A 343 7.42 -21.60 -1.01
N SER A 344 7.68 -20.43 -1.61
CA SER A 344 7.39 -20.17 -3.03
C SER A 344 8.08 -21.18 -3.95
N MET A 345 9.39 -21.41 -3.75
CA MET A 345 10.16 -22.44 -4.46
C MET A 345 9.57 -23.85 -4.29
N TYR A 346 9.09 -24.19 -3.09
CA TYR A 346 8.46 -25.49 -2.84
C TYR A 346 7.15 -25.64 -3.63
N LEU A 347 6.29 -24.63 -3.65
CA LEU A 347 5.05 -24.68 -4.42
C LEU A 347 5.33 -24.84 -5.92
N THR A 348 6.28 -24.07 -6.45
CA THR A 348 6.57 -24.03 -7.89
C THR A 348 7.39 -25.22 -8.38
N THR A 349 8.26 -25.80 -7.54
CA THR A 349 9.21 -26.84 -7.97
C THR A 349 9.22 -28.12 -7.14
N GLY A 350 8.51 -28.18 -6.02
CA GLY A 350 8.62 -29.28 -5.06
C GLY A 350 10.03 -29.46 -4.46
N GLY A 351 10.91 -28.45 -4.56
CA GLY A 351 12.32 -28.52 -4.19
C GLY A 351 13.23 -29.13 -5.27
N HIS A 352 12.72 -29.32 -6.49
CA HIS A 352 13.44 -29.92 -7.61
C HIS A 352 13.33 -29.04 -8.88
N PRO A 353 13.97 -27.85 -8.89
CA PRO A 353 13.83 -26.86 -9.97
C PRO A 353 14.28 -27.37 -11.35
N ASP A 354 15.15 -28.38 -11.39
CA ASP A 354 15.68 -28.95 -12.64
C ASP A 354 14.94 -30.22 -13.11
N ASP A 355 13.87 -30.62 -12.42
CA ASP A 355 13.02 -31.74 -12.84
C ASP A 355 11.74 -31.21 -13.51
N PRO A 356 11.59 -31.34 -14.85
CA PRO A 356 10.40 -30.88 -15.56
C PRO A 356 9.10 -31.54 -15.08
N ALA A 357 9.16 -32.74 -14.49
CA ALA A 357 7.98 -33.39 -13.91
C ALA A 357 7.52 -32.72 -12.60
N GLN A 358 8.40 -31.93 -11.98
CA GLN A 358 8.12 -31.20 -10.74
C GLN A 358 7.79 -29.74 -11.00
N THR A 359 8.22 -29.16 -12.11
CA THR A 359 7.95 -27.75 -12.47
C THR A 359 6.79 -27.57 -13.45
N CYS A 360 6.14 -28.66 -13.90
CA CYS A 360 5.00 -28.58 -14.80
C CYS A 360 3.73 -28.02 -14.11
N PRO A 361 2.80 -27.42 -14.87
CA PRO A 361 1.53 -26.90 -14.36
C PRO A 361 0.77 -27.86 -13.43
N ASP A 362 0.61 -29.11 -13.83
CA ASP A 362 -0.12 -30.10 -13.03
C ASP A 362 0.57 -30.36 -11.68
N ALA A 363 1.91 -30.30 -11.62
CA ALA A 363 2.64 -30.51 -10.38
C ALA A 363 2.53 -29.29 -9.45
N PHE A 364 2.57 -28.08 -10.02
CA PHE A 364 2.28 -26.85 -9.29
C PHE A 364 0.86 -26.87 -8.72
N ASN A 365 -0.18 -27.09 -9.55
CA ASN A 365 -1.58 -27.11 -9.11
C ASN A 365 -1.83 -28.12 -8.00
N ARG A 366 -1.30 -29.35 -8.13
CA ARG A 366 -1.43 -30.36 -7.07
C ARG A 366 -0.83 -29.90 -5.73
N ARG A 367 0.29 -29.18 -5.75
CA ARG A 367 0.92 -28.67 -4.52
C ARG A 367 0.17 -27.46 -3.96
N LEU A 368 -0.26 -26.55 -4.83
CA LEU A 368 -1.07 -25.40 -4.45
C LEU A 368 -2.39 -25.85 -3.81
N GLU A 369 -3.15 -26.74 -4.45
CA GLU A 369 -4.39 -27.33 -3.93
C GLU A 369 -4.15 -28.07 -2.60
N ALA A 370 -3.05 -28.84 -2.50
CA ALA A 370 -2.73 -29.55 -1.28
C ALA A 370 -2.44 -28.60 -0.11
N GLU A 371 -1.69 -27.52 -0.34
CA GLU A 371 -1.41 -26.51 0.68
C GLU A 371 -2.66 -25.69 1.03
N GLN A 372 -3.48 -25.31 0.06
CA GLN A 372 -4.77 -24.64 0.30
C GLN A 372 -5.67 -25.49 1.19
N ARG A 373 -5.81 -26.79 0.87
CA ARG A 373 -6.60 -27.72 1.68
C ARG A 373 -5.99 -27.96 3.06
N ARG A 374 -4.66 -28.05 3.16
CA ARG A 374 -3.98 -28.18 4.45
C ARG A 374 -4.30 -27.00 5.36
N VAL A 375 -4.10 -25.76 4.89
CA VAL A 375 -4.38 -24.55 5.67
C VAL A 375 -5.87 -24.49 6.04
N TYR A 376 -6.75 -24.82 5.09
CA TYR A 376 -8.19 -24.87 5.30
C TYR A 376 -8.61 -25.88 6.37
N ASP A 377 -8.09 -27.11 6.32
CA ASP A 377 -8.46 -28.20 7.25
C ASP A 377 -7.79 -28.04 8.62
N ASP A 378 -6.54 -27.59 8.69
CA ASP A 378 -5.78 -27.42 9.94
C ASP A 378 -6.39 -26.33 10.83
N ASN A 379 -6.97 -25.29 10.22
CA ASN A 379 -7.56 -24.14 10.92
C ASN A 379 -9.07 -24.26 11.13
N ARG A 380 -9.70 -25.37 10.72
CA ARG A 380 -11.12 -25.64 10.96
C ARG A 380 -11.29 -26.73 12.01
N PRO A 381 -12.31 -26.64 12.88
CA PRO A 381 -12.59 -27.73 13.79
C PRO A 381 -13.01 -28.98 13.00
N TRP A 382 -12.60 -30.17 13.46
CA TRP A 382 -12.90 -31.47 12.83
C TRP A 382 -14.40 -31.75 12.54
N TYR A 383 -15.30 -30.99 13.16
CA TYR A 383 -16.75 -31.09 13.00
C TYR A 383 -17.36 -30.00 12.10
N ALA A 384 -16.55 -29.12 11.49
CA ALA A 384 -17.03 -27.99 10.68
C ALA A 384 -17.95 -28.43 9.53
N ASP A 385 -17.63 -29.58 8.91
CA ASP A 385 -18.43 -30.16 7.82
C ASP A 385 -19.62 -31.00 8.31
N ASN A 386 -19.81 -31.14 9.63
CA ASN A 386 -20.88 -31.96 10.19
C ASN A 386 -22.17 -31.13 10.39
N PRO A 387 -23.21 -31.35 9.56
CA PRO A 387 -24.46 -30.60 9.66
C PRO A 387 -25.21 -30.83 10.97
N GLU A 388 -24.99 -31.97 11.65
CA GLU A 388 -25.69 -32.30 12.89
C GLU A 388 -25.12 -31.56 14.12
N TRP A 389 -23.86 -31.11 14.08
CA TRP A 389 -23.14 -30.62 15.29
C TRP A 389 -22.86 -29.12 15.23
N ALA A 390 -22.52 -28.58 14.06
CA ALA A 390 -22.23 -27.15 13.87
C ALA A 390 -23.10 -26.48 12.80
N GLY A 391 -24.15 -27.17 12.34
CA GLY A 391 -24.97 -26.71 11.22
C GLY A 391 -24.33 -26.93 9.85
N GLY A 392 -23.04 -27.29 9.80
CA GLY A 392 -22.26 -27.42 8.57
C GLY A 392 -22.02 -26.03 7.95
N TYR A 393 -20.77 -25.67 7.67
CA TYR A 393 -20.48 -24.47 6.89
C TYR A 393 -19.31 -24.69 5.94
N ASP A 394 -19.43 -24.14 4.74
CA ASP A 394 -18.34 -24.00 3.81
C ASP A 394 -17.52 -22.76 4.16
N GLY A 395 -16.21 -22.77 3.88
CA GLY A 395 -15.33 -21.66 4.17
C GLY A 395 -14.70 -21.72 5.56
N MET A 396 -13.94 -20.68 5.87
CA MET A 396 -13.33 -20.43 7.17
C MET A 396 -13.99 -19.22 7.82
N LYS A 397 -14.20 -19.29 9.13
CA LYS A 397 -14.66 -18.16 9.93
C LYS A 397 -13.54 -17.15 10.14
N ARG A 398 -13.92 -15.98 10.64
CA ARG A 398 -13.02 -14.86 10.93
C ARG A 398 -11.89 -15.22 11.89
N ASP A 399 -12.18 -15.91 12.97
CA ASP A 399 -11.19 -16.38 13.95
C ASP A 399 -10.25 -17.44 13.35
N GLU A 400 -10.79 -18.37 12.58
CA GLU A 400 -10.03 -19.38 11.83
C GLU A 400 -9.09 -18.74 10.79
N GLY A 401 -9.54 -17.67 10.11
CA GLY A 401 -8.71 -16.90 9.19
C GLY A 401 -7.63 -16.08 9.89
N LEU A 402 -7.89 -15.60 11.11
CA LEU A 402 -6.88 -14.91 11.93
C LEU A 402 -5.82 -15.90 12.44
N GLU A 403 -6.22 -17.10 12.83
CA GLU A 403 -5.30 -18.18 13.20
C GLU A 403 -4.43 -18.55 12.01
N ALA A 404 -5.02 -18.79 10.84
CA ALA A 404 -4.27 -19.08 9.61
C ALA A 404 -3.25 -17.98 9.24
N ALA A 405 -3.63 -16.70 9.34
CA ALA A 405 -2.69 -15.59 9.09
C ALA A 405 -1.51 -15.61 10.08
N ASN A 406 -1.78 -15.85 11.37
CA ASN A 406 -0.75 -15.93 12.40
C ASN A 406 0.15 -17.16 12.29
N GLU A 407 -0.37 -18.30 11.83
CA GLU A 407 0.40 -19.53 11.68
C GLU A 407 1.23 -19.55 10.39
N GLU A 408 0.69 -19.02 9.29
CA GLU A 408 1.30 -19.15 7.97
C GLU A 408 2.09 -17.92 7.53
N ILE A 409 1.60 -16.71 7.85
CA ILE A 409 2.25 -15.44 7.45
C ILE A 409 3.08 -14.86 8.59
N GLY A 410 2.63 -15.03 9.84
CA GLY A 410 3.30 -14.51 11.02
C GLY A 410 4.77 -14.91 11.16
N PRO A 411 5.14 -16.22 11.07
CA PRO A 411 6.52 -16.65 11.24
C PRO A 411 7.52 -16.06 10.22
N PRO A 412 7.28 -16.08 8.89
CA PRO A 412 8.22 -15.50 7.93
C PRO A 412 8.28 -13.96 7.97
N THR A 413 7.22 -13.30 8.44
CA THR A 413 7.20 -11.83 8.59
C THR A 413 7.68 -11.36 9.95
N GLY A 414 7.72 -12.23 10.96
CA GLY A 414 8.04 -11.91 12.35
C GLY A 414 6.96 -11.08 13.05
N ILE A 415 5.70 -11.15 12.59
CA ILE A 415 4.58 -10.38 13.13
C ILE A 415 3.48 -11.29 13.67
N GLU A 416 2.65 -10.74 14.53
CA GLU A 416 1.34 -11.29 14.84
C GLU A 416 0.28 -10.35 14.29
N TYR A 417 -0.85 -10.90 13.88
CA TYR A 417 -2.00 -10.16 13.40
C TYR A 417 -3.07 -10.02 14.50
N GLU A 418 -3.79 -8.90 14.48
CA GLU A 418 -5.09 -8.75 15.12
C GLU A 418 -6.19 -8.49 14.11
N HIS A 419 -7.38 -8.98 14.43
CA HIS A 419 -8.57 -8.60 13.70
C HIS A 419 -9.08 -7.23 14.16
N ARG A 420 -9.39 -6.37 13.19
CA ARG A 420 -10.12 -5.12 13.39
C ARG A 420 -11.41 -5.17 12.58
N GLU A 421 -12.52 -5.06 13.30
CA GLU A 421 -13.87 -5.01 12.72
C GLU A 421 -14.14 -3.59 12.22
N LEU A 422 -14.75 -3.48 11.03
CA LEU A 422 -14.97 -2.22 10.32
C LEU A 422 -16.46 -2.06 10.02
N GLU A 423 -17.21 -1.46 10.96
CA GLU A 423 -18.67 -1.36 10.86
C GLU A 423 -19.08 -0.24 9.90
N ASP A 424 -18.33 0.87 9.88
CA ASP A 424 -18.65 2.03 9.08
C ASP A 424 -17.46 2.67 8.34
N ALA A 425 -17.76 3.70 7.54
CA ALA A 425 -16.75 4.41 6.76
C ALA A 425 -15.77 5.22 7.64
N GLY A 426 -16.09 5.49 8.90
CA GLY A 426 -15.16 6.04 9.88
C GLY A 426 -14.11 5.00 10.25
N ASP A 427 -14.54 3.81 10.67
CA ASP A 427 -13.63 2.71 11.03
C ASP A 427 -12.67 2.37 9.88
N ARG A 428 -13.19 2.33 8.64
CA ARG A 428 -12.37 2.07 7.45
C ARG A 428 -11.34 3.16 7.19
N ARG A 429 -11.68 4.44 7.43
CA ARG A 429 -10.70 5.54 7.31
C ARG A 429 -9.64 5.46 8.39
N ASP A 430 -10.04 5.12 9.60
CA ASP A 430 -9.15 5.09 10.76
C ASP A 430 -8.07 4.00 10.65
N VAL A 431 -8.31 2.94 9.85
CA VAL A 431 -7.35 1.85 9.64
C VAL A 431 -6.47 2.00 8.39
N LEU A 432 -6.80 2.90 7.45
CA LEU A 432 -6.06 3.04 6.17
C LEU A 432 -4.56 3.27 6.37
N ASP A 433 -4.18 4.23 7.21
CA ASP A 433 -2.76 4.54 7.48
C ASP A 433 -1.99 3.33 8.03
N GLU A 434 -2.65 2.45 8.78
CA GLU A 434 -2.05 1.21 9.29
C GLU A 434 -1.94 0.13 8.21
N VAL A 435 -2.94 0.03 7.32
CA VAL A 435 -2.93 -0.86 6.15
C VAL A 435 -1.82 -0.49 5.19
N GLU A 436 -1.78 0.77 4.75
CA GLU A 436 -0.80 1.32 3.81
C GLU A 436 0.62 1.07 4.32
N ARG A 437 0.89 1.47 5.56
CA ARG A 437 2.18 1.23 6.20
C ARG A 437 2.54 -0.25 6.30
N ALA A 438 1.58 -1.12 6.59
CA ALA A 438 1.85 -2.56 6.67
C ALA A 438 2.27 -3.12 5.30
N VAL A 439 1.55 -2.79 4.23
CA VAL A 439 1.86 -3.30 2.89
C VAL A 439 3.15 -2.70 2.32
N ASP A 440 3.43 -1.42 2.58
CA ASP A 440 4.70 -0.77 2.21
C ASP A 440 5.90 -1.39 2.96
N GLU A 441 5.67 -1.93 4.15
CA GLU A 441 6.64 -2.72 4.92
C GLU A 441 6.71 -4.19 4.45
N GLY A 442 6.03 -4.58 3.38
CA GLY A 442 5.97 -5.95 2.86
C GLY A 442 5.25 -6.91 3.80
N LYS A 443 4.24 -6.42 4.54
CA LYS A 443 3.36 -7.22 5.38
C LYS A 443 1.98 -7.26 4.73
N PRO A 444 1.63 -8.33 4.00
CA PRO A 444 0.31 -8.47 3.39
C PRO A 444 -0.79 -8.36 4.46
N VAL A 445 -1.89 -7.69 4.14
CA VAL A 445 -3.00 -7.44 5.07
C VAL A 445 -4.23 -8.22 4.59
N PRO A 446 -4.65 -9.27 5.31
CA PRO A 446 -5.91 -9.94 5.02
C PRO A 446 -7.08 -8.96 5.13
N VAL A 447 -7.95 -8.92 4.12
CA VAL A 447 -9.12 -8.05 4.07
C VAL A 447 -10.38 -8.88 3.83
N GLN A 448 -11.40 -8.64 4.65
CA GLN A 448 -12.70 -9.30 4.57
C GLN A 448 -13.71 -8.34 3.96
N VAL A 449 -14.47 -8.86 3.01
CA VAL A 449 -15.56 -8.15 2.35
C VAL A 449 -16.84 -8.96 2.45
N THR A 450 -17.97 -8.27 2.51
CA THR A 450 -19.30 -8.86 2.61
C THR A 450 -20.30 -8.18 1.69
N GLY A 451 -21.35 -8.92 1.37
CA GLY A 451 -22.49 -8.48 0.58
C GLY A 451 -23.69 -9.38 0.82
N ASP A 452 -24.73 -9.22 0.00
CA ASP A 452 -25.96 -10.01 0.12
C ASP A 452 -25.73 -11.51 -0.13
N ASP A 453 -24.68 -11.84 -0.90
CA ASP A 453 -24.34 -13.21 -1.33
C ASP A 453 -23.33 -13.92 -0.41
N GLY A 454 -22.85 -13.27 0.67
CA GLY A 454 -21.96 -13.87 1.66
C GLY A 454 -20.73 -13.01 1.99
N GLY A 455 -19.65 -13.69 2.39
CA GLY A 455 -18.37 -13.07 2.70
C GLY A 455 -17.23 -13.67 1.91
N HIS A 456 -16.19 -12.89 1.65
CA HIS A 456 -14.98 -13.27 0.94
C HIS A 456 -13.76 -12.67 1.62
N GLN A 457 -12.63 -13.37 1.58
CA GLN A 457 -11.37 -12.84 2.08
C GLN A 457 -10.36 -12.78 0.95
N MET A 458 -9.70 -11.63 0.86
CA MET A 458 -8.64 -11.31 -0.09
C MET A 458 -7.40 -10.84 0.68
N MET A 459 -6.38 -10.41 -0.04
CA MET A 459 -5.16 -9.85 0.53
C MET A 459 -4.86 -8.48 -0.05
N ILE A 460 -4.61 -7.49 0.78
CA ILE A 460 -4.00 -6.23 0.35
C ILE A 460 -2.48 -6.47 0.30
N VAL A 461 -1.90 -6.30 -0.87
CA VAL A 461 -0.52 -6.74 -1.18
C VAL A 461 0.41 -5.61 -1.62
N GLY A 462 -0.16 -4.43 -1.91
CA GLY A 462 0.59 -3.25 -2.31
C GLY A 462 -0.24 -1.99 -2.16
N HIS A 463 0.43 -0.86 -2.25
CA HIS A 463 -0.16 0.47 -2.15
C HIS A 463 0.59 1.43 -3.06
N GLU A 464 -0.14 2.31 -3.74
CA GLU A 464 0.44 3.43 -4.45
C GLU A 464 -0.54 4.61 -4.45
N GLY A 465 -0.08 5.77 -3.95
CA GLY A 465 -0.85 7.00 -4.02
C GLY A 465 -2.11 6.92 -3.17
N ASP A 466 -3.28 6.89 -3.81
CA ASP A 466 -4.58 6.73 -3.16
C ASP A 466 -5.24 5.39 -3.53
N MET A 467 -4.43 4.39 -3.89
CA MET A 467 -4.89 3.08 -4.32
C MET A 467 -4.20 1.94 -3.58
N LEU A 468 -4.98 0.91 -3.29
CA LEU A 468 -4.56 -0.36 -2.70
C LEU A 468 -4.59 -1.44 -3.78
N GLN A 469 -3.55 -2.26 -3.85
CA GLN A 469 -3.52 -3.44 -4.71
C GLN A 469 -4.05 -4.64 -3.93
N ILE A 470 -5.11 -5.25 -4.46
CA ILE A 470 -5.81 -6.39 -3.86
C ILE A 470 -5.47 -7.63 -4.67
N TYR A 471 -4.93 -8.65 -4.02
CA TYR A 471 -4.91 -10.00 -4.55
C TYR A 471 -6.20 -10.72 -4.17
N ASN A 472 -6.98 -11.08 -5.18
CA ASN A 472 -8.13 -11.95 -5.03
C ASN A 472 -7.70 -13.41 -5.26
N PRO A 473 -8.01 -14.34 -4.34
CA PRO A 473 -7.67 -15.76 -4.46
C PRO A 473 -8.30 -16.47 -5.68
N TRP A 474 -9.12 -15.80 -6.49
CA TRP A 474 -9.50 -16.25 -7.83
C TRP A 474 -8.38 -16.12 -8.86
N GLY A 475 -7.19 -15.65 -8.46
CA GLY A 475 -6.00 -15.58 -9.31
C GLY A 475 -5.81 -14.22 -9.97
N GLU A 476 -6.24 -13.14 -9.32
CA GLU A 476 -6.29 -11.80 -9.93
C GLU A 476 -5.74 -10.73 -8.98
N LEU A 477 -5.10 -9.71 -9.56
CA LEU A 477 -4.76 -8.45 -8.91
C LEU A 477 -5.71 -7.35 -9.39
N VAL A 478 -6.24 -6.57 -8.45
CA VAL A 478 -7.12 -5.45 -8.73
C VAL A 478 -6.66 -4.24 -7.93
N TRP A 479 -6.56 -3.08 -8.58
CA TRP A 479 -6.38 -1.81 -7.88
C TRP A 479 -7.73 -1.26 -7.43
N VAL A 480 -7.84 -0.88 -6.16
CA VAL A 480 -9.01 -0.18 -5.59
C VAL A 480 -8.56 1.14 -5.00
N THR A 481 -9.34 2.19 -5.16
CA THR A 481 -9.07 3.47 -4.50
C THR A 481 -9.37 3.40 -3.00
N GLU A 482 -8.72 4.25 -2.20
CA GLU A 482 -9.07 4.45 -0.79
C GLU A 482 -10.57 4.77 -0.62
N ASP A 483 -11.14 5.56 -1.54
CA ASP A 483 -12.56 5.94 -1.48
C ASP A 483 -13.49 4.73 -1.68
N GLN A 484 -13.11 3.80 -2.58
CA GLN A 484 -13.80 2.53 -2.76
C GLN A 484 -13.69 1.63 -1.53
N PHE A 485 -12.49 1.54 -0.95
CA PHE A 485 -12.27 0.80 0.29
C PHE A 485 -13.12 1.36 1.44
N VAL A 486 -13.20 2.69 1.57
CA VAL A 486 -13.87 3.36 2.69
C VAL A 486 -15.39 3.39 2.57
N ASN A 487 -15.92 3.70 1.38
CA ASN A 487 -17.35 4.01 1.23
C ASN A 487 -18.18 2.85 0.67
N GLY A 488 -17.57 1.68 0.49
CA GLY A 488 -18.21 0.54 -0.16
C GLY A 488 -18.10 0.67 -1.68
N GLY A 489 -17.28 -0.18 -2.26
CA GLY A 489 -16.90 -0.14 -3.67
C GLY A 489 -15.86 -1.20 -4.04
N MET A 490 -15.75 -2.25 -3.21
CA MET A 490 -14.85 -3.39 -3.42
C MET A 490 -15.38 -4.37 -4.47
N ASP A 491 -16.52 -4.08 -5.12
CA ASP A 491 -17.19 -4.98 -6.07
C ASP A 491 -16.28 -5.44 -7.21
N ALA A 492 -15.43 -4.55 -7.71
CA ALA A 492 -14.49 -4.86 -8.78
C ALA A 492 -13.35 -5.77 -8.31
N ALA A 493 -13.07 -5.83 -7.02
CA ALA A 493 -12.08 -6.74 -6.45
C ALA A 493 -12.70 -8.06 -5.98
N ALA A 494 -14.03 -8.14 -5.77
CA ALA A 494 -14.67 -9.24 -5.06
C ALA A 494 -16.03 -9.69 -5.64
N ASP A 495 -16.23 -9.55 -6.96
CA ASP A 495 -17.45 -9.92 -7.69
C ASP A 495 -18.77 -9.56 -6.99
N GLY A 496 -18.97 -8.27 -6.74
CA GLY A 496 -20.24 -7.76 -6.20
C GLY A 496 -20.38 -7.86 -4.67
N LEU A 497 -19.27 -8.04 -3.94
CA LEU A 497 -19.20 -7.86 -2.49
C LEU A 497 -18.60 -6.48 -2.16
N PRO A 498 -19.43 -5.44 -1.95
CA PRO A 498 -18.95 -4.05 -1.91
C PRO A 498 -18.27 -3.65 -0.60
N ASN A 499 -18.63 -4.29 0.52
CA ASN A 499 -18.37 -3.73 1.85
C ASN A 499 -17.19 -4.42 2.53
N THR A 500 -16.12 -3.67 2.78
CA THR A 500 -15.08 -4.11 3.71
C THR A 500 -15.63 -4.17 5.14
N ASP A 501 -15.61 -5.32 5.79
CA ASP A 501 -16.15 -5.47 7.15
C ASP A 501 -15.09 -5.87 8.19
N GLY A 502 -13.87 -6.18 7.74
CA GLY A 502 -12.77 -6.45 8.64
C GLY A 502 -11.42 -6.53 7.96
N VAL A 503 -10.36 -6.32 8.73
CA VAL A 503 -8.96 -6.47 8.30
C VAL A 503 -8.15 -7.15 9.38
N HIS A 504 -7.11 -7.87 8.99
CA HIS A 504 -6.11 -8.40 9.91
C HIS A 504 -4.86 -7.53 9.84
N ILE A 505 -4.62 -6.72 10.87
CA ILE A 505 -3.51 -5.74 10.92
C ILE A 505 -2.35 -6.30 11.74
N PRO A 506 -1.08 -6.10 11.31
CA PRO A 506 0.08 -6.44 12.11
C PRO A 506 0.15 -5.66 13.44
N LYS A 507 0.48 -6.35 14.54
CA LYS A 507 0.67 -5.78 15.88
C LYS A 507 2.03 -5.15 16.12
#